data_AF-A0A383AQQ7-F1
#
_entry.id   AF-A0A383AQQ7-F1
#
_cell.length_a   1.000
_cell.length_b   1.000
_cell.length_c   1.000
_cell.angle_alpha   90.00
_cell.angle_beta   90.00
_cell.angle_gamma   90.00
#
_symmetry.space_group_name_H-M   'P 1'
#
loop_
_entity.id
_entity.type
_entity.pdbx_description
1 polymer ?
#
loop_
_entity_poly.entity_id
_entity_poly.type
_entity_poly.pdbx_seq_one_letter_code
_entity_poly.pdbx_strand_id
1 'polypeptide(L)'
;QIGSCNREFGHFIHKNYTAWLNSEDRPNLSPDIVPKFVKPILEENEKVCILVVDCLRHDHFKSILPILELFFTIEMHYNFSLLPSATPYSRNAIFSGMFPDEMVKKYPEQANDMQNDSSSLNQYEKQFLLDQLKRDGLGNKSVHYHKIWAVEEGNKFQNRIKDYIQQDILALVVNFVDILAHKSSQTEILKEMVPDESGYRTAVKSWLEHSWLLQVLKQLSASGFTVIMTSDHGSIRVQKSVMVSADRAA
;
A
#
# COMPACT_ATOMS: atom_id res chain seq x y z
N GLN A 1 6.65 26.06 -11.21
CA GLN A 1 7.69 25.21 -10.61
C GLN A 1 7.27 23.74 -10.58
N ILE A 2 6.15 23.37 -9.93
CA ILE A 2 5.69 21.96 -9.82
C ILE A 2 5.57 21.25 -11.18
N GLY A 3 4.95 21.88 -12.19
CA GLY A 3 4.83 21.27 -13.52
C GLY A 3 6.17 20.96 -14.20
N SER A 4 7.22 21.75 -13.94
CA SER A 4 8.56 21.45 -14.44
C SER A 4 9.19 20.27 -13.68
N CYS A 5 9.01 20.21 -12.35
CA CYS A 5 9.48 19.10 -11.54
C CYS A 5 8.82 17.77 -11.96
N ASN A 6 7.50 17.77 -12.24
CA ASN A 6 6.79 16.57 -12.69
C ASN A 6 7.32 16.06 -14.03
N ARG A 7 7.67 16.97 -14.95
CA ARG A 7 8.25 16.60 -16.24
C ARG A 7 9.65 16.00 -16.08
N GLU A 8 10.52 16.64 -15.29
CA GLU A 8 11.85 16.10 -15.04
C GLU A 8 11.81 14.79 -14.25
N PHE A 9 10.85 14.64 -13.34
CA PHE A 9 10.60 13.37 -12.66
C PHE A 9 10.17 12.27 -13.67
N GLY A 10 9.30 12.60 -14.63
CA GLY A 10 8.96 11.69 -15.72
C GLY A 10 10.18 11.26 -16.54
N HIS A 11 11.05 12.21 -16.92
CA HIS A 11 12.32 11.90 -17.59
C HIS A 11 13.24 11.03 -16.74
N PHE A 12 13.32 11.30 -15.44
CA PHE A 12 14.10 10.50 -14.48
C PHE A 12 13.57 9.06 -14.42
N ILE A 13 12.26 8.85 -14.29
CA ILE A 13 11.67 7.51 -14.29
C ILE A 13 11.96 6.81 -15.63
N HIS A 14 11.68 7.47 -16.77
CA HIS A 14 11.91 6.89 -18.10
C HIS A 14 13.38 6.49 -18.31
N LYS A 15 14.33 7.29 -17.83
CA LYS A 15 15.77 7.02 -17.99
C LYS A 15 16.26 5.85 -17.13
N ASN A 16 15.68 5.65 -15.94
CA ASN A 16 16.26 4.76 -14.93
C ASN A 16 15.45 3.47 -14.68
N TYR A 17 14.14 3.47 -14.89
CA TYR A 17 13.25 2.41 -14.42
C TYR A 17 13.62 1.01 -14.96
N THR A 18 13.93 0.90 -16.25
CA THR A 18 14.35 -0.39 -16.85
C THR A 18 15.62 -0.94 -16.22
N ALA A 19 16.57 -0.08 -15.83
CA ALA A 19 17.78 -0.51 -15.14
C ALA A 19 17.46 -0.99 -13.72
N TRP A 20 16.52 -0.34 -13.03
CA TRP A 20 16.06 -0.78 -11.71
C TRP A 20 15.43 -2.17 -11.74
N LEU A 21 14.74 -2.57 -12.81
CA LEU A 21 14.18 -3.93 -12.88
C LEU A 21 15.24 -5.04 -12.92
N ASN A 22 16.51 -4.71 -13.21
CA ASN A 22 17.58 -5.68 -13.44
C ASN A 22 18.80 -5.47 -12.52
N SER A 23 18.68 -4.63 -11.50
CA SER A 23 19.79 -4.25 -10.62
C SER A 23 19.37 -4.27 -9.15
N GLU A 24 20.31 -4.61 -8.28
CA GLU A 24 20.17 -4.43 -6.82
C GLU A 24 20.56 -3.01 -6.38
N ASP A 25 21.42 -2.33 -7.16
CA ASP A 25 21.74 -0.91 -6.96
C ASP A 25 20.62 -0.05 -7.54
N ARG A 26 19.58 0.15 -6.74
CA ARG A 26 18.37 0.88 -7.09
C ARG A 26 17.62 1.37 -5.86
N PRO A 27 16.69 2.33 -6.02
CA PRO A 27 15.70 2.63 -5.00
C PRO A 27 14.84 1.42 -4.65
N ASN A 28 14.22 1.45 -3.47
CA ASN A 28 13.27 0.41 -3.06
C ASN A 28 12.05 0.41 -3.99
N LEU A 29 11.65 -0.78 -4.41
CA LEU A 29 10.42 -1.04 -5.17
C LEU A 29 9.46 -1.89 -4.34
N SER A 30 8.23 -2.04 -4.80
CA SER A 30 7.19 -2.83 -4.13
C SER A 30 7.63 -4.25 -3.71
N PRO A 31 8.36 -5.05 -4.53
CA PRO A 31 8.85 -6.37 -4.13
C PRO A 31 9.78 -6.36 -2.91
N ASP A 32 10.43 -5.23 -2.62
CA ASP A 32 11.47 -5.16 -1.61
C ASP A 32 10.91 -4.96 -0.19
N ILE A 33 9.62 -4.62 -0.05
CA ILE A 33 9.05 -4.19 1.23
C ILE A 33 9.19 -5.27 2.31
N VAL A 34 8.74 -6.49 2.01
CA VAL A 34 8.80 -7.58 2.98
C VAL A 34 10.25 -8.04 3.24
N PRO A 35 11.09 -8.30 2.22
CA PRO A 35 12.44 -8.79 2.46
C PRO A 35 13.36 -7.77 3.15
N LYS A 36 13.21 -6.47 2.87
CA LYS A 36 14.09 -5.43 3.44
C LYS A 36 13.61 -4.87 4.76
N PHE A 37 12.30 -4.77 4.99
CA PHE A 37 11.76 -4.06 6.16
C PHE A 37 11.00 -4.95 7.14
N VAL A 38 10.44 -6.08 6.69
CA VAL A 38 9.64 -6.96 7.56
C VAL A 38 10.50 -8.11 8.07
N LYS A 39 11.28 -8.74 7.19
CA LYS A 39 12.10 -9.90 7.52
C LYS A 39 13.10 -9.64 8.68
N PRO A 40 13.90 -8.55 8.69
CA PRO A 40 14.87 -8.33 9.77
C PRO A 40 14.21 -8.26 11.16
N ILE A 41 13.05 -7.61 11.26
CA ILE A 41 12.28 -7.49 12.51
C ILE A 41 11.85 -8.88 13.02
N LEU A 42 11.40 -9.75 12.10
CA LEU A 42 10.94 -11.09 12.45
C LEU A 42 12.08 -12.04 12.84
N GLU A 43 13.28 -11.83 12.28
CA GLU A 43 14.49 -12.57 12.65
C GLU A 43 14.94 -12.23 14.08
N GLU A 44 14.67 -11.01 14.54
CA GLU A 44 14.86 -10.58 15.94
C GLU A 44 13.74 -11.08 16.89
N ASN A 45 12.76 -11.82 16.36
CA ASN A 45 11.57 -12.30 17.07
C ASN A 45 10.65 -11.19 17.59
N GLU A 46 10.67 -10.04 16.94
CA GLU A 46 9.73 -8.95 17.20
C GLU A 46 8.45 -9.11 16.37
N LYS A 47 7.37 -8.48 16.84
CA LYS A 47 6.09 -8.48 16.13
C LYS A 47 6.02 -7.36 15.12
N VAL A 48 5.45 -7.63 13.95
CA VAL A 48 5.38 -6.66 12.85
C VAL A 48 3.95 -6.50 12.32
N CYS A 49 3.58 -5.25 12.06
CA CYS A 49 2.36 -4.93 11.34
C CYS A 49 2.73 -4.36 9.96
N ILE A 50 2.39 -5.07 8.89
CA ILE A 50 2.47 -4.57 7.52
C ILE A 50 1.16 -3.84 7.23
N LEU A 51 1.21 -2.51 7.18
CA LEU A 51 0.03 -1.68 6.91
C LEU A 51 0.15 -1.06 5.52
N VAL A 52 -0.60 -1.59 4.55
CA VAL A 52 -0.72 -1.01 3.22
C VAL A 52 -1.94 -0.10 3.19
N VAL A 53 -1.72 1.21 3.02
CA VAL A 53 -2.80 2.18 2.79
C VAL A 53 -2.88 2.43 1.29
N ASP A 54 -3.98 2.01 0.66
CA ASP A 54 -4.19 2.13 -0.79
C ASP A 54 -4.17 3.62 -1.20
N CYS A 55 -3.41 3.95 -2.24
CA CYS A 55 -3.34 5.30 -2.82
C CYS A 55 -2.82 6.41 -1.87
N LEU A 56 -2.01 6.06 -0.86
CA LEU A 56 -1.42 7.01 0.10
C LEU A 56 -0.15 7.66 -0.46
N ARG A 57 -0.33 8.81 -1.12
CA ARG A 57 0.79 9.62 -1.63
C ARG A 57 1.68 10.16 -0.51
N HIS A 58 2.96 10.39 -0.81
CA HIS A 58 3.97 10.85 0.15
C HIS A 58 3.58 12.12 0.93
N ASP A 59 2.95 13.10 0.27
CA ASP A 59 2.51 14.34 0.93
C ASP A 59 1.28 14.14 1.82
N HIS A 60 0.44 13.13 1.54
CA HIS A 60 -0.61 12.68 2.46
C HIS A 60 0.02 12.03 3.70
N PHE A 61 1.03 11.17 3.52
CA PHE A 61 1.78 10.61 4.65
C PHE A 61 2.42 11.72 5.51
N LYS A 62 3.06 12.72 4.89
CA LYS A 62 3.63 13.87 5.60
C LYS A 62 2.58 14.67 6.36
N SER A 63 1.32 14.73 5.92
CA SER A 63 0.26 15.44 6.66
C SER A 63 -0.21 14.69 7.90
N ILE A 64 -0.17 13.35 7.89
CA ILE A 64 -0.53 12.50 9.04
C ILE A 64 0.65 12.22 9.98
N LEU A 65 1.89 12.41 9.53
CA LEU A 65 3.11 12.11 10.28
C LEU A 65 3.10 12.68 11.72
N PRO A 66 2.74 13.96 11.97
CA PRO A 66 2.73 14.50 13.34
C PRO A 66 1.77 13.78 14.30
N ILE A 67 0.72 13.11 13.79
CA ILE A 67 -0.21 12.31 14.60
C ILE A 67 0.46 10.99 15.00
N LEU A 68 1.19 10.38 14.07
CA LEU A 68 1.87 9.10 14.29
C LEU A 68 3.06 9.25 15.25
N GLU A 69 3.78 10.37 15.19
CA GLU A 69 4.94 10.69 16.06
C GLU A 69 4.56 10.77 17.56
N LEU A 70 3.28 10.92 17.88
CA LEU A 70 2.80 10.85 19.27
C LEU A 70 2.85 9.44 19.87
N PHE A 71 2.95 8.39 19.02
CA PHE A 71 2.86 6.99 19.44
C PHE A 71 4.04 6.14 18.98
N PHE A 72 4.81 6.60 17.99
CA PHE A 72 5.91 5.86 17.37
C PHE A 72 7.16 6.73 17.22
N THR A 73 8.34 6.10 17.32
CA THR A 73 9.56 6.65 16.73
C THR A 73 9.58 6.25 15.26
N ILE A 74 9.70 7.21 14.35
CA ILE A 74 9.48 6.99 12.92
C ILE A 74 10.77 7.18 12.13
N GLU A 75 11.13 6.15 11.36
CA GLU A 75 12.12 6.21 10.28
C GLU A 75 11.42 6.30 8.93
N MET A 76 11.98 7.08 8.01
CA MET A 76 11.38 7.32 6.70
C MET A 76 12.28 6.83 5.57
N HIS A 77 11.78 5.86 4.81
CA HIS A 77 12.38 5.41 3.57
C HIS A 77 11.51 5.76 2.38
N TYR A 78 12.14 6.05 1.25
CA TYR A 78 11.44 6.28 -0.01
C TYR A 78 11.36 4.99 -0.82
N ASN A 79 10.21 4.76 -1.43
CA ASN A 79 9.98 3.67 -2.38
C ASN A 79 9.25 4.20 -3.63
N PHE A 80 9.41 3.50 -4.74
CA PHE A 80 8.61 3.72 -5.95
C PHE A 80 7.64 2.57 -6.16
N SER A 81 6.40 2.91 -6.53
CA SER A 81 5.44 1.92 -7.03
C SER A 81 5.94 1.31 -8.34
N LEU A 82 5.44 0.12 -8.66
CA LEU A 82 5.70 -0.46 -9.97
C LEU A 82 4.99 0.30 -11.09
N LEU A 83 5.42 0.06 -12.33
CA LEU A 83 4.74 0.48 -13.53
C LEU A 83 4.05 -0.74 -14.18
N PRO A 84 2.75 -0.66 -14.51
CA PRO A 84 1.87 0.50 -14.29
C PRO A 84 1.58 0.72 -12.79
N SER A 85 1.44 1.99 -12.39
CA SER A 85 1.20 2.41 -10.99
C SER A 85 -0.25 2.18 -10.57
N ALA A 86 -0.66 0.92 -10.62
CA ALA A 86 -1.99 0.46 -10.28
C ALA A 86 -1.90 -0.64 -9.22
N THR A 87 -2.91 -0.68 -8.37
CA THR A 87 -3.07 -1.60 -7.25
C THR A 87 -2.62 -3.05 -7.51
N PRO A 88 -3.08 -3.76 -8.56
CA PRO A 88 -2.76 -5.19 -8.72
C PRO A 88 -1.30 -5.47 -9.06
N TYR A 89 -0.52 -4.47 -9.47
CA TYR A 89 0.89 -4.65 -9.78
C TYR A 89 1.72 -4.43 -8.52
N SER A 90 1.65 -3.24 -7.93
CA SER A 90 2.45 -2.92 -6.74
C SER A 90 2.01 -3.69 -5.51
N ARG A 91 0.71 -3.82 -5.23
CA ARG A 91 0.25 -4.42 -3.96
C ARG A 91 0.50 -5.91 -3.92
N ASN A 92 0.23 -6.61 -5.03
CA ASN A 92 0.59 -8.02 -5.14
C ASN A 92 2.11 -8.22 -5.11
N ALA A 93 2.91 -7.30 -5.68
CA ALA A 93 4.37 -7.34 -5.55
C ALA A 93 4.85 -7.17 -4.11
N ILE A 94 4.22 -6.31 -3.29
CA ILE A 94 4.52 -6.22 -1.84
C ILE A 94 4.33 -7.58 -1.17
N PHE A 95 3.19 -8.22 -1.39
CA PHE A 95 2.86 -9.48 -0.71
C PHE A 95 3.56 -10.70 -1.31
N SER A 96 3.91 -10.69 -2.59
CA SER A 96 4.62 -11.80 -3.23
C SER A 96 6.14 -11.66 -3.18
N GLY A 97 6.68 -10.45 -3.02
CA GLY A 97 8.11 -10.20 -3.13
C GLY A 97 8.64 -10.45 -4.54
N MET A 98 7.78 -10.29 -5.56
CA MET A 98 8.06 -10.63 -6.95
C MET A 98 7.63 -9.51 -7.88
N PHE A 99 8.34 -9.36 -9.00
CA PHE A 99 7.83 -8.57 -10.11
C PHE A 99 6.64 -9.25 -10.78
N PRO A 100 5.78 -8.50 -11.49
CA PRO A 100 4.55 -9.05 -12.07
C PRO A 100 4.80 -10.22 -13.04
N ASP A 101 5.86 -10.18 -13.84
CA ASP A 101 6.20 -11.23 -14.79
C ASP A 101 6.71 -12.52 -14.11
N GLU A 102 7.39 -12.39 -12.97
CA GLU A 102 7.76 -13.51 -12.10
C GLU A 102 6.55 -14.10 -11.39
N MET A 103 5.67 -13.23 -10.89
CA MET A 103 4.45 -13.60 -10.18
C MET A 103 3.53 -14.43 -11.07
N VAL A 104 3.26 -14.01 -12.31
CA VAL A 104 2.36 -14.76 -13.22
C VAL A 104 2.97 -16.09 -13.69
N LYS A 105 4.31 -16.20 -13.78
CA LYS A 105 4.98 -17.49 -14.04
C LYS A 105 4.79 -18.45 -12.88
N LYS A 106 4.81 -17.94 -11.64
CA LYS A 106 4.69 -18.74 -10.43
C LYS A 106 3.25 -19.09 -10.06
N TYR A 107 2.30 -18.20 -10.34
CA TYR A 107 0.91 -18.31 -9.91
C TYR A 107 -0.03 -18.35 -11.14
N PRO A 108 -0.27 -19.54 -11.74
CA PRO A 108 -1.08 -19.67 -12.94
C PRO A 108 -2.51 -19.15 -12.79
N GLU A 109 -3.10 -19.27 -11.59
CA GLU A 109 -4.45 -18.73 -11.34
C GLU A 109 -4.47 -17.19 -11.43
N GLN A 110 -3.49 -16.52 -10.81
CA GLN A 110 -3.33 -15.06 -10.93
C GLN A 110 -3.06 -14.65 -12.39
N ALA A 111 -2.28 -15.44 -13.14
CA ALA A 111 -2.04 -15.20 -14.56
C ALA A 111 -3.34 -15.28 -15.36
N ASN A 112 -4.16 -16.30 -15.12
CA ASN A 112 -5.46 -16.47 -15.75
C ASN A 112 -6.40 -15.31 -15.40
N ASP A 113 -6.42 -14.87 -14.14
CA ASP A 113 -7.25 -13.74 -13.73
C ASP A 113 -6.85 -12.42 -14.39
N MET A 114 -5.55 -12.17 -14.54
CA MET A 114 -5.05 -10.99 -15.25
C MET A 114 -5.33 -11.03 -16.74
N GLN A 115 -5.29 -12.22 -17.37
CA GLN A 115 -5.60 -12.37 -18.80
C GLN A 115 -7.09 -12.21 -19.11
N ASN A 116 -7.96 -12.64 -18.20
CA ASN A 116 -9.41 -12.61 -18.40
C ASN A 116 -10.09 -11.36 -17.82
N ASP A 117 -9.33 -10.36 -17.38
CA ASP A 117 -9.84 -9.17 -16.68
C ASP A 117 -10.82 -9.52 -15.54
N SER A 118 -10.44 -10.51 -14.72
CA SER A 118 -11.23 -10.96 -13.58
C SER A 118 -11.57 -9.78 -12.65
N SER A 119 -12.75 -9.84 -12.03
CA SER A 119 -13.27 -8.78 -11.16
C SER A 119 -12.42 -8.47 -9.93
N SER A 120 -11.52 -9.38 -9.54
CA SER A 120 -10.60 -9.20 -8.41
C SER A 120 -9.20 -9.74 -8.72
N LEU A 121 -8.29 -8.84 -9.08
CA LEU A 121 -6.89 -9.16 -9.32
C LEU A 121 -6.03 -9.21 -8.03
N ASN A 122 -6.64 -9.07 -6.86
CA ASN A 122 -5.96 -8.96 -5.57
C ASN A 122 -6.44 -10.01 -4.56
N GLN A 123 -7.05 -11.10 -5.03
CA GLN A 123 -7.66 -12.10 -4.14
C GLN A 123 -6.65 -13.02 -3.45
N TYR A 124 -5.43 -13.12 -3.97
CA TYR A 124 -4.39 -14.04 -3.50
C TYR A 124 -3.35 -13.40 -2.56
N GLU A 125 -3.54 -12.14 -2.14
CA GLU A 125 -2.58 -11.38 -1.31
C GLU A 125 -2.12 -12.15 -0.06
N LYS A 126 -3.05 -12.79 0.66
CA LYS A 126 -2.72 -13.63 1.82
C LYS A 126 -1.83 -14.81 1.43
N GLN A 127 -2.16 -15.51 0.34
CA GLN A 127 -1.40 -16.65 -0.15
C GLN A 127 0.01 -16.22 -0.55
N PHE A 128 0.14 -15.10 -1.25
CA PHE A 128 1.41 -14.53 -1.64
C PHE A 128 2.30 -14.22 -0.43
N LEU A 129 1.74 -13.58 0.61
CA LEU A 129 2.47 -13.26 1.83
C LEU A 129 2.98 -14.53 2.52
N LEU A 130 2.13 -15.54 2.70
CA LEU A 130 2.51 -16.80 3.33
C LEU A 130 3.61 -17.52 2.53
N ASP A 131 3.50 -17.54 1.21
CA ASP A 131 4.50 -18.16 0.34
C ASP A 131 5.83 -17.39 0.35
N GLN A 132 5.79 -16.06 0.43
CA GLN A 132 6.99 -15.23 0.54
C GLN A 132 7.71 -15.50 1.85
N LEU A 133 6.99 -15.46 2.98
CA LEU A 133 7.54 -15.78 4.29
C LEU A 133 8.15 -17.18 4.33
N LYS A 134 7.51 -18.17 3.70
CA LYS A 134 8.07 -19.53 3.59
C LYS A 134 9.39 -19.56 2.81
N ARG A 135 9.49 -18.82 1.71
CA ARG A 135 10.75 -18.71 0.93
C ARG A 135 11.86 -18.03 1.74
N ASP A 136 11.49 -17.07 2.57
CA ASP A 136 12.42 -16.31 3.40
C ASP A 136 12.83 -17.03 4.69
N GLY A 137 12.37 -18.27 4.91
CA GLY A 137 12.68 -19.05 6.12
C GLY A 137 11.81 -18.71 7.34
N LEU A 138 10.75 -17.93 7.16
CA LEU A 138 9.85 -17.43 8.21
C LEU A 138 8.47 -18.12 8.20
N GLY A 139 8.35 -19.28 7.54
CA GLY A 139 7.08 -20.01 7.40
C GLY A 139 6.47 -20.53 8.70
N ASN A 140 7.20 -20.47 9.82
CA ASN A 140 6.72 -20.83 11.15
C ASN A 140 6.05 -19.66 11.90
N LYS A 141 6.15 -18.41 11.39
CA LYS A 141 5.55 -17.24 12.01
C LYS A 141 4.04 -17.24 11.81
N SER A 142 3.32 -16.88 12.86
CA SER A 142 1.86 -16.76 12.86
C SER A 142 1.41 -15.47 12.17
N VAL A 143 0.42 -15.57 11.28
CA VAL A 143 0.00 -14.46 10.40
C VAL A 143 -1.50 -14.27 10.42
N HIS A 144 -1.94 -13.04 10.64
CA HIS A 144 -3.30 -12.61 10.34
C HIS A 144 -3.29 -11.57 9.22
N TYR A 145 -3.95 -11.90 8.12
CA TYR A 145 -4.19 -10.99 6.99
C TYR A 145 -5.64 -10.50 7.02
N HIS A 146 -5.83 -9.20 6.89
CA HIS A 146 -7.16 -8.61 6.82
C HIS A 146 -7.19 -7.41 5.87
N LYS A 147 -8.20 -7.37 5.01
CA LYS A 147 -8.41 -6.29 4.04
C LYS A 147 -9.69 -5.56 4.40
N ILE A 148 -9.58 -4.26 4.64
CA ILE A 148 -10.64 -3.45 5.23
C ILE A 148 -11.10 -2.42 4.21
N TRP A 149 -12.32 -2.63 3.70
CA TRP A 149 -12.91 -1.82 2.63
C TRP A 149 -13.88 -0.77 3.14
N ALA A 150 -14.45 -0.97 4.32
CA ALA A 150 -15.51 -0.14 4.87
C ALA A 150 -15.25 0.23 6.34
N VAL A 151 -15.85 1.33 6.78
CA VAL A 151 -15.70 1.84 8.16
C VAL A 151 -16.28 0.85 9.17
N GLU A 152 -17.40 0.19 8.85
CA GLU A 152 -18.04 -0.80 9.70
C GLU A 152 -17.14 -2.03 9.93
N GLU A 153 -16.44 -2.47 8.88
CA GLU A 153 -15.46 -3.55 8.96
C GLU A 153 -14.27 -3.15 9.82
N GLY A 154 -13.75 -1.93 9.62
CA GLY A 154 -12.67 -1.38 10.44
C GLY A 154 -13.03 -1.25 11.93
N ASN A 155 -14.24 -0.82 12.26
CA ASN A 155 -14.74 -0.76 13.63
C ASN A 155 -14.86 -2.16 14.26
N LYS A 156 -15.33 -3.16 13.49
CA LYS A 156 -15.35 -4.56 13.95
C LYS A 156 -13.95 -5.08 14.21
N PHE A 157 -13.00 -4.78 13.32
CA PHE A 157 -11.59 -5.14 13.49
C PHE A 157 -10.99 -4.49 14.75
N GLN A 158 -11.19 -3.18 14.94
CA GLN A 158 -10.73 -2.45 16.13
C GLN A 158 -11.25 -3.10 17.43
N ASN A 159 -12.54 -3.43 17.50
CA ASN A 159 -13.14 -4.04 18.69
C ASN A 159 -12.57 -5.44 19.01
N ARG A 160 -11.99 -6.09 18.00
CA ARG A 160 -11.41 -7.43 18.10
C ARG A 160 -9.89 -7.44 18.02
N ILE A 161 -9.22 -6.28 18.09
CA ILE A 161 -7.76 -6.20 17.92
C ILE A 161 -7.00 -7.11 18.89
N LYS A 162 -7.52 -7.30 20.10
CA LYS A 162 -6.96 -8.20 21.12
C LYS A 162 -6.94 -9.68 20.71
N ASP A 163 -7.80 -10.08 19.77
CA ASP A 163 -7.81 -11.42 19.17
C ASP A 163 -6.69 -11.60 18.14
N TYR A 164 -5.96 -10.54 17.80
CA TYR A 164 -4.95 -10.55 16.74
C TYR A 164 -3.56 -10.12 17.24
N ILE A 165 -3.45 -9.35 18.33
CA ILE A 165 -2.14 -8.90 18.86
C ILE A 165 -1.20 -10.05 19.28
N GLN A 166 -1.68 -11.27 19.44
CA GLN A 166 -0.86 -12.45 19.73
C GLN A 166 -0.15 -13.01 18.50
N GLN A 167 -0.49 -12.58 17.28
CA GLN A 167 0.20 -13.00 16.06
C GLN A 167 1.58 -12.35 15.97
N ASP A 168 2.51 -13.03 15.29
CA ASP A 168 3.83 -12.48 14.96
C ASP A 168 3.68 -11.40 13.87
N ILE A 169 2.77 -11.61 12.92
CA ILE A 169 2.54 -10.75 11.77
C ILE A 169 1.06 -10.37 11.67
N LEU A 170 0.80 -9.07 11.63
CA LEU A 170 -0.48 -8.52 11.17
C LEU A 170 -0.28 -7.86 9.81
N ALA A 171 -1.03 -8.28 8.81
CA ALA A 171 -1.00 -7.68 7.48
C ALA A 171 -2.35 -7.04 7.19
N LEU A 172 -2.39 -5.72 7.14
CA LEU A 172 -3.60 -4.92 6.99
C LEU A 172 -3.56 -4.13 5.69
N VAL A 173 -4.65 -4.19 4.93
CA VAL A 173 -4.86 -3.36 3.75
C VAL A 173 -6.06 -2.44 3.98
N VAL A 174 -5.88 -1.12 3.78
CA VAL A 174 -6.91 -0.10 4.05
C VAL A 174 -7.17 0.75 2.81
N ASN A 175 -8.43 0.84 2.37
CA ASN A 175 -8.78 1.45 1.08
C ASN A 175 -9.33 2.89 1.14
N PHE A 176 -9.39 3.54 2.32
CA PHE A 176 -10.14 4.81 2.45
C PHE A 176 -9.60 5.93 1.54
N VAL A 177 -8.28 6.08 1.44
CA VAL A 177 -7.66 7.19 0.69
C VAL A 177 -7.96 7.06 -0.80
N ASP A 178 -7.92 5.85 -1.35
CA ASP A 178 -8.31 5.56 -2.73
C ASP A 178 -9.81 5.79 -2.99
N ILE A 179 -10.68 5.35 -2.08
CA ILE A 179 -12.13 5.64 -2.16
C ILE A 179 -12.34 7.16 -2.20
N LEU A 180 -11.62 7.93 -1.38
CA LEU A 180 -11.70 9.38 -1.40
C LEU A 180 -11.20 9.96 -2.73
N ALA A 181 -10.14 9.41 -3.34
CA ALA A 181 -9.65 9.81 -4.66
C ALA A 181 -10.72 9.63 -5.74
N HIS A 182 -11.32 8.43 -5.79
CA HIS A 182 -12.31 8.08 -6.80
C HIS A 182 -13.63 8.82 -6.59
N LYS A 183 -14.14 8.88 -5.36
CA LYS A 183 -15.45 9.47 -5.05
C LYS A 183 -15.44 11.00 -5.08
N SER A 184 -14.32 11.64 -4.70
CA SER A 184 -14.19 13.09 -4.86
C SER A 184 -14.32 13.54 -6.31
N SER A 185 -13.95 12.71 -7.29
CA SER A 185 -14.18 13.04 -8.70
C SER A 185 -15.65 12.88 -9.15
N GLN A 186 -16.44 12.09 -8.43
CA GLN A 186 -17.79 11.67 -8.83
C GLN A 186 -18.92 12.43 -8.13
N THR A 187 -18.70 12.97 -6.93
CA THR A 187 -19.76 13.59 -6.11
C THR A 187 -19.47 15.06 -5.85
N GLU A 188 -20.41 15.94 -6.20
CA GLU A 188 -20.26 17.39 -6.02
C GLU A 188 -19.96 17.79 -4.56
N ILE A 189 -20.61 17.16 -3.59
CA ILE A 189 -20.35 17.39 -2.16
C ILE A 189 -18.88 17.08 -1.81
N LEU A 190 -18.34 15.97 -2.29
CA LEU A 190 -16.95 15.60 -2.01
C LEU A 190 -15.96 16.49 -2.78
N LYS A 191 -16.33 17.02 -3.95
CA LYS A 191 -15.54 18.05 -4.66
C LYS A 191 -15.45 19.34 -3.86
N GLU A 192 -16.54 19.75 -3.22
CA GLU A 192 -16.56 20.94 -2.36
C GLU A 192 -15.69 20.75 -1.10
N MET A 193 -15.71 19.55 -0.51
CA MET A 193 -14.89 19.21 0.67
C MET A 193 -13.40 19.02 0.32
N VAL A 194 -13.09 18.54 -0.88
CA VAL A 194 -11.73 18.28 -1.36
C VAL A 194 -11.48 19.08 -2.66
N PRO A 195 -11.43 20.43 -2.58
CA PRO A 195 -11.41 21.29 -3.75
C PRO A 195 -10.07 21.32 -4.47
N ASP A 196 -8.98 20.93 -3.80
CA ASP A 196 -7.60 20.89 -4.33
C ASP A 196 -6.73 19.85 -3.57
N GLU A 197 -5.45 19.76 -3.94
CA GLU A 197 -4.49 18.86 -3.29
C GLU A 197 -4.25 19.20 -1.81
N SER A 198 -4.46 20.46 -1.39
CA SER A 198 -4.35 20.85 0.01
C SER A 198 -5.56 20.38 0.82
N GLY A 199 -6.76 20.55 0.27
CA GLY A 199 -7.98 19.96 0.81
C GLY A 199 -7.86 18.44 0.96
N TYR A 200 -7.20 17.77 0.02
CA TYR A 200 -7.01 16.32 0.09
C TYR A 200 -6.10 15.91 1.25
N ARG A 201 -4.95 16.59 1.41
CA ARG A 201 -4.08 16.39 2.59
C ARG A 201 -4.81 16.62 3.91
N THR A 202 -5.66 17.64 3.98
CA THR A 202 -6.48 17.94 5.16
C THR A 202 -7.51 16.85 5.43
N ALA A 203 -8.19 16.36 4.39
CA ALA A 203 -9.19 15.29 4.52
C ALA A 203 -8.57 13.98 4.97
N VAL A 204 -7.40 13.59 4.42
CA VAL A 204 -6.68 12.38 4.88
C VAL A 204 -6.21 12.52 6.33
N LYS A 205 -5.70 13.69 6.71
CA LYS A 205 -5.32 13.97 8.10
C LYS A 205 -6.50 13.83 9.05
N SER A 206 -7.60 14.53 8.75
CA SER A 206 -8.83 14.50 9.55
C SER A 206 -9.43 13.09 9.64
N TRP A 207 -9.41 12.34 8.54
CA TRP A 207 -9.83 10.94 8.55
C TRP A 207 -9.02 10.14 9.55
N LEU A 208 -7.69 10.19 9.50
CA LEU A 208 -6.87 9.40 10.41
C LEU A 208 -7.15 9.77 11.87
N GLU A 209 -7.22 11.06 12.21
CA GLU A 209 -7.48 11.56 13.58
C GLU A 209 -8.76 10.97 14.20
N HIS A 210 -9.79 10.74 13.38
CA HIS A 210 -11.09 10.23 13.82
C HIS A 210 -11.36 8.77 13.41
N SER A 211 -10.39 8.10 12.80
CA SER A 211 -10.56 6.74 12.28
C SER A 211 -10.39 5.66 13.35
N TRP A 212 -11.00 4.51 13.08
CA TRP A 212 -10.70 3.26 13.77
C TRP A 212 -9.22 2.87 13.64
N LEU A 213 -8.57 3.23 12.53
CA LEU A 213 -7.19 2.87 12.24
C LEU A 213 -6.23 3.50 13.24
N LEU A 214 -6.45 4.76 13.66
CA LEU A 214 -5.62 5.38 14.69
C LEU A 214 -5.76 4.66 16.04
N GLN A 215 -6.96 4.17 16.37
CA GLN A 215 -7.15 3.39 17.60
C GLN A 215 -6.43 2.05 17.52
N VAL A 216 -6.46 1.38 16.36
CA VAL A 216 -5.66 0.17 16.11
C VAL A 216 -4.17 0.46 16.24
N LEU A 217 -3.66 1.51 15.61
CA LEU A 217 -2.24 1.90 15.68
C LEU A 217 -1.78 2.17 17.12
N LYS A 218 -2.60 2.85 17.95
CA LYS A 218 -2.33 3.03 19.38
C LYS A 218 -2.25 1.71 20.16
N GLN A 219 -3.10 0.74 19.82
CA GLN A 219 -3.04 -0.58 20.45
C GLN A 219 -1.80 -1.35 20.02
N LEU A 220 -1.40 -1.23 18.75
CA LEU A 220 -0.18 -1.85 18.22
C LEU A 220 1.08 -1.28 18.88
N SER A 221 1.19 0.05 19.02
CA SER A 221 2.33 0.67 19.71
C SER A 221 2.45 0.22 21.16
N ALA A 222 1.32 0.10 21.86
CA ALA A 222 1.27 -0.40 23.24
C ALA A 222 1.56 -1.92 23.36
N SER A 223 1.44 -2.67 22.27
CA SER A 223 1.60 -4.14 22.24
C SER A 223 2.94 -4.60 21.68
N GLY A 224 3.90 -3.68 21.50
CA GLY A 224 5.25 -4.00 21.03
C GLY A 224 5.34 -4.37 19.54
N PHE A 225 4.41 -3.88 18.72
CA PHE A 225 4.51 -4.04 17.26
C PHE A 225 5.37 -2.95 16.64
N THR A 226 6.28 -3.35 15.76
CA THR A 226 6.87 -2.45 14.76
C THR A 226 5.92 -2.35 13.57
N VAL A 227 5.56 -1.14 13.16
CA VAL A 227 4.59 -0.91 12.06
C VAL A 227 5.34 -0.48 10.80
N ILE A 228 5.29 -1.33 9.77
CA ILE A 228 5.74 -1.00 8.41
C ILE A 228 4.56 -0.45 7.63
N MET A 229 4.39 0.87 7.67
CA MET A 229 3.36 1.58 6.89
C MET A 229 3.87 1.88 5.48
N THR A 230 3.15 1.41 4.45
CA THR A 230 3.49 1.62 3.05
C THR A 230 2.24 1.84 2.20
N SER A 231 2.44 2.03 0.89
CA SER A 231 1.37 2.18 -0.09
C SER A 231 1.74 1.44 -1.38
N ASP A 232 0.74 1.11 -2.17
CA ASP A 232 0.87 0.50 -3.50
C ASP A 232 1.11 1.56 -4.60
N HIS A 233 0.48 2.71 -4.50
CA HIS A 233 0.68 3.85 -5.40
C HIS A 233 0.24 5.18 -4.77
N GLY A 234 0.40 6.26 -5.51
CA GLY A 234 -0.25 7.55 -5.22
C GLY A 234 -1.31 7.88 -6.25
N SER A 235 -1.76 9.13 -6.25
CA SER A 235 -2.66 9.68 -7.26
C SER A 235 -2.25 11.10 -7.67
N ILE A 236 -2.69 11.51 -8.85
CA ILE A 236 -2.58 12.90 -9.32
C ILE A 236 -3.94 13.35 -9.83
N ARG A 237 -4.35 14.56 -9.47
CA ARG A 237 -5.60 15.13 -9.99
C ARG A 237 -5.46 15.51 -11.46
N VAL A 238 -6.38 15.01 -12.28
CA VAL A 238 -6.48 15.34 -13.70
C VAL A 238 -7.61 16.35 -13.91
N GLN A 239 -7.32 17.48 -14.57
CA GLN A 239 -8.32 18.53 -14.86
C GLN A 239 -9.13 18.24 -16.13
N LYS A 240 -8.51 17.57 -17.11
CA LYS A 240 -9.12 17.20 -18.39
C LYS A 240 -8.93 15.70 -18.58
N SER A 241 -9.94 14.92 -18.23
CA SER A 241 -9.90 13.48 -18.52
C SER A 241 -9.99 13.27 -20.03
N VAL A 242 -9.16 12.36 -20.54
CA VAL A 242 -9.25 11.86 -21.90
C VAL A 242 -9.53 10.38 -21.77
N MET A 243 -10.57 9.90 -22.45
CA MET A 243 -10.83 8.47 -22.55
C MET A 243 -9.76 7.87 -23.46
N VAL A 244 -8.89 7.04 -22.90
CA VAL A 244 -7.93 6.25 -23.68
C VAL A 244 -8.53 4.87 -23.82
N SER A 245 -9.05 4.57 -25.01
CA SER A 245 -9.49 3.22 -25.36
C SER A 245 -8.26 2.37 -25.65
N ALA A 246 -8.03 1.31 -24.87
CA ALA A 246 -7.10 0.24 -25.24
C ALA A 246 -7.91 -0.87 -25.92
N ASP A 247 -7.41 -1.39 -27.04
CA ASP A 247 -7.99 -2.58 -27.66
C ASP A 247 -7.89 -3.75 -26.69
N ARG A 248 -9.01 -4.46 -26.48
CA ARG A 248 -9.11 -5.62 -25.58
C ARG A 248 -8.30 -6.84 -26.03
N ALA A 249 -7.58 -6.74 -27.15
CA ALA A 249 -6.85 -7.82 -27.77
C ALA A 249 -5.47 -7.33 -28.23
N ALA A 250 -4.47 -7.51 -27.38
CA ALA A 250 -3.06 -7.51 -27.74
C ALA A 250 -2.34 -8.56 -26.89
#